data_AF-A0A067MIE6-F1
#
_entry.id   AF-A0A067MIE6-F1
#
_cell.length_a   1.000
_cell.length_b   1.000
_cell.length_c   1.000
_cell.angle_alpha   90.00
_cell.angle_beta   90.00
_cell.angle_gamma   90.00
#
_symmetry.space_group_name_H-M   'P 1'
#
loop_
_entity.id
_entity.type
_entity.pdbx_description
1 polymer ?
#
loop_
_entity_poly.entity_id
_entity_poly.type
_entity_poly.pdbx_seq_one_letter_code
_entity_poly.pdbx_strand_id
1 'polypeptide(L)'
;MLGYDMSWASFHVVEVMSSSRIHLKAIGYLAASQSFDEKTDVLMLTTNTFKKVDLTSAVPAEISASVNALSHVISPDLARDLSIDLVAMLNHSRPYIRKRAVLAMYKVFVKYPEALPHSFARFREKLEDSDPGVVSATVNVLCEIARQNPENYLPLAPQLFHILTTSSNNWMLIKVIKLFGALAPFEPRLVKKLQAPITDLISTTPAVSLLYECVRTCIIGGMLQGSSGDVLAKTCVEKLATFLEDSDQNLKYIALLALVKIVPSHPHLVAVYQDVILASINDQDISIRMRSLELLTSMVTPYNLQSIVQQLLAHLVPSESATAGLPDAAQSLARATTASAQASTSTTSPSTVFGTAYRLEVSRRILDMCSRDTYENVQDFEWYLSVLVDLSYVANVDVGVEIKNQLMDVAVRVKAVRRYAVTLMTKLLSDDTLLLHANDEGNCTNVLWAAAWICGEYCRELVDPQKALDYLLQPNVSSLSPDIISVYLQSALKIFGYWAAEIADRWRDDFLDEVKRQVEVIVSSLGEFIRHSDIEVQERVRAVPINCCWICC
;
A
#
# COMPACT_ATOMS: atom_id res chain seq x y z
N MET A 1 30.67 -14.86 10.20
CA MET A 1 29.58 -15.22 11.14
C MET A 1 29.48 -14.30 12.35
N LEU A 2 30.59 -13.91 13.00
CA LEU A 2 30.56 -12.99 14.16
C LEU A 2 30.64 -11.49 13.80
N GLY A 3 30.58 -11.13 12.51
CA GLY A 3 30.65 -9.74 12.05
C GLY A 3 32.06 -9.11 11.98
N TYR A 4 33.12 -9.83 12.36
CA TYR A 4 34.49 -9.35 12.23
C TYR A 4 34.96 -9.30 10.77
N ASP A 5 35.76 -8.29 10.44
CA ASP A 5 36.37 -8.14 9.12
C ASP A 5 37.42 -9.22 8.85
N MET A 6 37.39 -9.76 7.62
CA MET A 6 38.26 -10.83 7.12
C MET A 6 39.14 -10.38 5.94
N SER A 7 39.13 -9.09 5.60
CA SER A 7 39.93 -8.53 4.49
C SER A 7 41.43 -8.92 4.54
N TRP A 8 42.02 -8.96 5.74
CA TRP A 8 43.41 -9.36 5.99
C TRP A 8 43.73 -10.80 5.54
N ALA A 9 42.74 -11.70 5.55
CA ALA A 9 42.93 -13.12 5.22
C ALA A 9 42.75 -13.40 3.72
N SER A 10 42.41 -12.40 2.91
CA SER A 10 42.05 -12.57 1.50
C SER A 10 43.12 -13.32 0.70
N PHE A 11 44.40 -13.02 0.90
CA PHE A 11 45.49 -13.75 0.25
C PHE A 11 45.62 -15.21 0.72
N HIS A 12 45.51 -15.46 2.03
CA HIS A 12 45.55 -16.82 2.59
C HIS A 12 44.38 -17.68 2.10
N VAL A 13 43.22 -17.07 1.83
CA VAL A 13 42.09 -17.78 1.22
C VAL A 13 42.47 -18.28 -0.19
N VAL A 14 43.14 -17.47 -1.01
CA VAL A 14 43.62 -17.89 -2.35
C VAL A 14 44.67 -19.00 -2.27
N GLU A 15 45.54 -18.95 -1.26
CA GLU A 15 46.53 -20.00 -1.01
C GLU A 15 45.84 -21.35 -0.68
N VAL A 16 44.82 -21.31 0.19
CA VAL A 16 44.04 -22.50 0.55
C VAL A 16 43.23 -23.02 -0.64
N MET A 17 42.69 -22.15 -1.49
CA MET A 17 42.02 -22.53 -2.75
C MET A 17 42.96 -23.29 -3.70
N SER A 18 44.26 -23.00 -3.65
CA SER A 18 45.27 -23.62 -4.51
C SER A 18 45.82 -24.95 -3.94
N SER A 19 45.31 -25.41 -2.79
CA SER A 19 45.73 -26.67 -2.17
C SER A 19 45.37 -27.89 -3.02
N SER A 20 46.24 -28.92 -2.98
CA SER A 20 46.00 -30.22 -3.61
C SER A 20 45.02 -31.11 -2.83
N ARG A 21 44.69 -30.74 -1.59
CA ARG A 21 43.77 -31.50 -0.74
C ARG A 21 42.35 -30.94 -0.86
N ILE A 22 41.42 -31.75 -1.37
CA ILE A 22 40.02 -31.36 -1.59
C ILE A 22 39.34 -30.71 -0.38
N HIS A 23 39.58 -31.21 0.84
CA HIS A 23 38.94 -30.66 2.05
C HIS A 23 39.43 -29.24 2.37
N LEU A 24 40.72 -28.95 2.17
CA LEU A 24 41.27 -27.61 2.34
C LEU A 24 40.78 -26.70 1.21
N LYS A 25 40.85 -27.18 -0.04
CA LYS A 25 40.35 -26.45 -1.21
C LYS A 25 38.87 -26.07 -1.08
N ALA A 26 38.02 -26.97 -0.58
CA ALA A 26 36.61 -26.71 -0.34
C ALA A 26 36.40 -25.62 0.74
N ILE A 27 37.20 -25.61 1.81
CA ILE A 27 37.19 -24.56 2.84
C ILE A 27 37.64 -23.23 2.23
N GLY A 28 38.69 -23.22 1.40
CA GLY A 28 39.15 -22.02 0.68
C GLY A 28 38.06 -21.45 -0.21
N TYR A 29 37.40 -22.29 -1.00
CA TYR A 29 36.29 -21.88 -1.86
C TYR A 29 35.08 -21.36 -1.08
N LEU A 30 34.76 -21.96 0.07
CA LEU A 30 33.72 -21.47 0.97
C LEU A 30 34.11 -20.11 1.56
N ALA A 31 35.35 -19.96 2.05
CA ALA A 31 35.85 -18.70 2.59
C ALA A 31 35.81 -17.59 1.52
N ALA A 32 36.22 -17.88 0.28
CA ALA A 32 36.13 -16.95 -0.84
C ALA A 32 34.68 -16.52 -1.09
N SER A 33 33.72 -17.45 -1.11
CA SER A 33 32.30 -17.13 -1.33
C SER A 33 31.67 -16.25 -0.24
N GLN A 34 32.26 -16.20 0.96
CA GLN A 34 31.76 -15.43 2.10
C GLN A 34 32.49 -14.10 2.30
N SER A 35 33.77 -14.02 1.91
CA SER A 35 34.64 -12.88 2.21
C SER A 35 35.00 -12.03 1.00
N PHE A 36 34.97 -12.58 -0.22
CA PHE A 36 35.40 -11.84 -1.41
C PHE A 36 34.23 -11.04 -1.98
N ASP A 37 34.55 -9.83 -2.40
CA ASP A 37 33.68 -8.89 -3.11
C ASP A 37 34.35 -8.43 -4.42
N GLU A 38 33.66 -7.59 -5.20
CA GLU A 38 34.18 -7.05 -6.46
C GLU A 38 35.42 -6.15 -6.27
N LYS A 39 35.65 -5.68 -5.05
CA LYS A 39 36.77 -4.78 -4.69
C LYS A 39 37.96 -5.53 -4.12
N THR A 40 37.87 -6.85 -3.98
CA THR A 40 38.92 -7.66 -3.40
C THR A 40 40.11 -7.74 -4.36
N ASP A 41 41.25 -7.13 -4.00
CA ASP A 41 42.44 -7.00 -4.85
C ASP A 41 42.98 -8.34 -5.37
N VAL A 42 42.85 -9.40 -4.58
CA VAL A 42 43.37 -10.73 -4.93
C VAL A 42 42.48 -11.49 -5.94
N LEU A 43 41.33 -10.93 -6.33
CA LEU A 43 40.38 -11.61 -7.20
C LEU A 43 40.98 -11.95 -8.57
N MET A 44 41.85 -11.07 -9.10
CA MET A 44 42.55 -11.31 -10.37
C MET A 44 43.43 -12.57 -10.35
N LEU A 45 43.99 -12.92 -9.18
CA LEU A 45 44.82 -14.11 -9.01
C LEU A 45 44.00 -15.40 -9.13
N THR A 46 42.71 -15.34 -8.80
CA THR A 46 41.81 -16.50 -8.84
C THR A 46 41.47 -16.93 -10.27
N THR A 47 41.60 -16.04 -11.26
CA THR A 47 41.30 -16.33 -12.68
C THR A 47 42.03 -17.57 -13.18
N ASN A 48 43.33 -17.68 -12.87
CA ASN A 48 44.15 -18.82 -13.29
C ASN A 48 43.82 -20.09 -12.49
N THR A 49 43.47 -19.96 -11.22
CA THR A 49 43.03 -21.09 -10.38
C THR A 49 41.75 -21.70 -10.94
N PHE A 50 40.76 -20.87 -11.28
CA PHE A 50 39.53 -21.32 -11.94
C PHE A 50 39.81 -21.92 -13.33
N LYS A 51 40.55 -21.22 -14.21
CA LYS A 51 40.83 -21.68 -15.59
C LYS A 51 41.64 -22.97 -15.68
N LYS A 52 42.79 -23.02 -15.01
CA LYS A 52 43.81 -24.06 -15.26
C LYS A 52 43.70 -25.27 -14.35
N VAL A 53 43.12 -25.13 -13.15
CA VAL A 53 43.18 -26.18 -12.12
C VAL A 53 41.83 -26.84 -11.90
N ASP A 54 40.74 -26.06 -11.88
CA ASP A 54 39.49 -26.55 -11.28
C ASP A 54 38.32 -26.77 -12.24
N LEU A 55 38.17 -25.98 -13.31
CA LEU A 55 37.11 -26.22 -14.30
C LEU A 55 37.43 -27.40 -15.24
N THR A 56 38.71 -27.74 -15.40
CA THR A 56 39.21 -28.86 -16.19
C THR A 56 39.66 -30.05 -15.35
N SER A 57 39.43 -30.03 -14.03
CA SER A 57 39.87 -31.10 -13.14
C SER A 57 39.21 -32.45 -13.51
N ALA A 58 39.96 -33.55 -13.39
CA ALA A 58 39.38 -34.89 -13.51
C ALA A 58 38.47 -35.25 -12.33
N VAL A 59 38.56 -34.51 -11.21
CA VAL A 59 37.81 -34.74 -9.98
C VAL A 59 36.52 -33.91 -9.97
N PRO A 60 35.33 -34.54 -10.09
CA PRO A 60 34.05 -33.84 -10.16
C PRO A 60 33.71 -32.98 -8.94
N ALA A 61 34.23 -33.35 -7.77
CA ALA A 61 34.03 -32.60 -6.54
C ALA A 61 34.74 -31.23 -6.57
N GLU A 62 35.93 -31.16 -7.18
CA GLU A 62 36.69 -29.91 -7.35
C GLU A 62 35.99 -28.97 -8.33
N ILE A 63 35.53 -29.50 -9.47
CA ILE A 63 34.69 -28.78 -10.43
C ILE A 63 33.44 -28.20 -9.71
N SER A 64 32.80 -29.02 -8.88
CA SER A 64 31.55 -28.61 -8.21
C SER A 64 31.77 -27.51 -7.18
N ALA A 65 32.85 -27.60 -6.39
CA ALA A 65 33.22 -26.60 -5.40
C ALA A 65 33.62 -25.27 -6.06
N SER A 66 34.42 -25.33 -7.12
CA SER A 66 34.89 -24.16 -7.85
C SER A 66 33.74 -23.43 -8.57
N VAL A 67 32.87 -24.13 -9.30
CA VAL A 67 31.71 -23.51 -9.96
C VAL A 67 30.75 -22.89 -8.94
N ASN A 68 30.62 -23.50 -7.75
CA ASN A 68 29.79 -22.94 -6.68
C ASN A 68 30.39 -21.66 -6.09
N ALA A 69 31.69 -21.61 -5.86
CA ALA A 69 32.34 -20.39 -5.40
C ALA A 69 32.31 -19.32 -6.49
N LEU A 70 32.54 -19.69 -7.75
CA LEU A 70 32.53 -18.77 -8.89
C LEU A 70 31.19 -18.03 -9.01
N SER A 71 30.05 -18.67 -8.77
CA SER A 71 28.75 -18.00 -8.85
C SER A 71 28.54 -16.90 -7.78
N HIS A 72 29.38 -16.87 -6.73
CA HIS A 72 29.37 -15.83 -5.69
C HIS A 72 30.40 -14.74 -5.97
N VAL A 73 31.58 -15.09 -6.49
CA VAL A 73 32.74 -14.18 -6.62
C VAL A 73 32.95 -13.65 -8.05
N ILE A 74 32.00 -13.86 -8.95
CA ILE A 74 32.15 -13.46 -10.35
C ILE A 74 32.19 -11.93 -10.53
N SER A 75 33.32 -11.43 -11.05
CA SER A 75 33.49 -10.05 -11.54
C SER A 75 33.28 -9.96 -13.05
N PRO A 76 33.13 -8.76 -13.64
CA PRO A 76 33.02 -8.59 -15.09
C PRO A 76 34.21 -9.18 -15.86
N ASP A 77 35.43 -9.01 -15.34
CA ASP A 77 36.63 -9.58 -15.95
C ASP A 77 36.64 -11.11 -15.89
N LEU A 78 36.30 -11.69 -14.73
CA LEU A 78 36.17 -13.14 -14.58
C LEU A 78 35.06 -13.71 -15.48
N ALA A 79 33.94 -13.00 -15.61
CA ALA A 79 32.82 -13.39 -16.46
C ALA A 79 33.23 -13.45 -17.94
N ARG A 80 33.91 -12.39 -18.44
CA ARG A 80 34.45 -12.35 -19.80
C ARG A 80 35.40 -13.53 -20.03
N ASP A 81 36.33 -13.70 -19.11
CA ASP A 81 37.44 -14.63 -19.23
C ASP A 81 37.03 -16.11 -19.12
N LEU A 82 36.02 -16.45 -18.30
CA LEU A 82 35.58 -17.81 -18.02
C LEU A 82 34.33 -18.23 -18.80
N SER A 83 33.71 -17.31 -19.54
CA SER A 83 32.46 -17.56 -20.27
C SER A 83 32.55 -18.78 -21.21
N ILE A 84 33.62 -18.86 -21.99
CA ILE A 84 33.84 -19.94 -22.97
C ILE A 84 33.98 -21.29 -22.27
N ASP A 85 34.74 -21.35 -21.18
CA ASP A 85 34.97 -22.57 -20.40
C ASP A 85 33.65 -23.08 -19.77
N LEU A 86 32.87 -22.17 -19.20
CA LEU A 86 31.56 -22.51 -18.62
C LEU A 86 30.54 -22.97 -19.67
N VAL A 87 30.57 -22.40 -20.88
CA VAL A 87 29.75 -22.86 -22.01
C VAL A 87 30.16 -24.28 -22.43
N ALA A 88 31.45 -24.60 -22.45
CA ALA A 88 31.92 -25.96 -22.74
C ALA A 88 31.42 -26.97 -21.69
N MET A 89 31.37 -26.57 -20.41
CA MET A 89 30.87 -27.41 -19.31
C MET A 89 29.39 -27.75 -19.40
N LEU A 90 28.59 -27.03 -20.20
CA LEU A 90 27.20 -27.38 -20.48
C LEU A 90 27.07 -28.75 -21.18
N ASN A 91 28.13 -29.26 -21.79
CA ASN A 91 28.15 -30.59 -22.43
C ASN A 91 28.92 -31.65 -21.61
N HIS A 92 29.20 -31.37 -20.34
CA HIS A 92 29.89 -32.33 -19.48
C HIS A 92 29.08 -33.64 -19.33
N SER A 93 29.76 -34.79 -19.29
CA SER A 93 29.14 -36.12 -19.22
C SER A 93 28.21 -36.28 -18.02
N ARG A 94 28.58 -35.71 -16.87
CA ARG A 94 27.81 -35.76 -15.62
C ARG A 94 26.73 -34.67 -15.53
N PRO A 95 25.45 -35.02 -15.33
CA PRO A 95 24.35 -34.05 -15.23
C PRO A 95 24.51 -33.01 -14.12
N TYR A 96 25.03 -33.43 -12.95
CA TYR A 96 25.24 -32.54 -11.82
C TYR A 96 26.18 -31.37 -12.12
N ILE A 97 27.19 -31.58 -12.97
CA ILE A 97 28.10 -30.51 -13.41
C ILE A 97 27.41 -29.60 -14.43
N ARG A 98 26.69 -30.18 -15.41
CA ARG A 98 25.90 -29.40 -16.39
C ARG A 98 24.93 -28.45 -15.67
N LYS A 99 24.21 -28.96 -14.67
CA LYS A 99 23.27 -28.19 -13.84
C LYS A 99 23.96 -26.99 -13.16
N ARG A 100 25.14 -27.19 -12.57
CA ARG A 100 25.90 -26.13 -11.91
C ARG A 100 26.46 -25.11 -12.89
N ALA A 101 26.95 -25.56 -14.04
CA ALA A 101 27.42 -24.70 -15.12
C ALA A 101 26.29 -23.78 -15.63
N VAL A 102 25.09 -24.33 -15.87
CA VAL A 102 23.89 -23.55 -16.22
C VAL A 102 23.62 -22.44 -15.19
N LEU A 103 23.62 -22.77 -13.89
CA LEU A 103 23.36 -21.78 -12.83
C LEU A 103 24.47 -20.74 -12.70
N ALA A 104 25.74 -21.11 -12.88
CA ALA A 104 26.85 -20.16 -12.87
C ALA A 104 26.77 -19.19 -14.06
N MET A 105 26.37 -19.68 -15.23
CA MET A 105 26.17 -18.85 -16.42
C MET A 105 25.13 -17.74 -16.22
N TYR A 106 24.11 -17.91 -15.37
CA TYR A 106 23.21 -16.80 -15.01
C TYR A 106 23.97 -15.58 -14.49
N LYS A 107 24.90 -15.80 -13.56
CA LYS A 107 25.71 -14.72 -12.99
C LYS A 107 26.68 -14.13 -14.02
N VAL A 108 27.20 -14.95 -14.93
CA VAL A 108 27.99 -14.48 -16.09
C VAL A 108 27.15 -13.53 -16.92
N PHE A 109 25.91 -13.86 -17.26
CA PHE A 109 25.04 -12.98 -18.06
C PHE A 109 24.70 -11.67 -17.35
N VAL A 110 24.55 -11.69 -16.03
CA VAL A 110 24.32 -10.47 -15.24
C VAL A 110 25.55 -9.54 -15.24
N LYS A 111 26.77 -10.09 -15.20
CA LYS A 111 28.03 -9.32 -15.15
C LYS A 111 28.63 -9.00 -16.53
N TYR A 112 28.38 -9.83 -17.52
CA TYR A 112 28.88 -9.73 -18.89
C TYR A 112 27.77 -10.16 -19.89
N PRO A 113 26.83 -9.24 -20.22
CA PRO A 113 25.68 -9.54 -21.08
C PRO A 113 26.05 -9.99 -22.51
N GLU A 114 27.23 -9.61 -23.02
CA GLU A 114 27.71 -9.97 -24.36
C GLU A 114 27.93 -11.49 -24.55
N ALA A 115 28.05 -12.25 -23.45
CA ALA A 115 28.13 -13.71 -23.52
C ALA A 115 26.78 -14.39 -23.90
N LEU A 116 25.66 -13.68 -23.73
CA LEU A 116 24.33 -14.27 -23.89
C LEU A 116 24.02 -14.73 -25.33
N PRO A 117 24.21 -13.91 -26.38
CA PRO A 117 23.91 -14.33 -27.76
C PRO A 117 24.72 -15.56 -28.19
N HIS A 118 25.99 -15.61 -27.80
CA HIS A 118 26.91 -16.71 -28.11
C HIS A 118 26.53 -18.02 -27.41
N SER A 119 25.95 -17.93 -26.21
CA SER A 119 25.59 -19.09 -25.39
C SER A 119 24.16 -19.59 -25.63
N PHE A 120 23.30 -18.78 -26.28
CA PHE A 120 21.86 -19.02 -26.35
C PHE A 120 21.49 -20.35 -27.03
N ALA A 121 22.17 -20.69 -28.14
CA ALA A 121 21.95 -21.95 -28.83
C ALA A 121 22.19 -23.17 -27.91
N ARG A 122 23.22 -23.11 -27.07
CA ARG A 122 23.52 -24.17 -26.09
C ARG A 122 22.45 -24.26 -25.01
N PHE A 123 21.98 -23.13 -24.50
CA PHE A 123 20.87 -23.12 -23.54
C PHE A 123 19.59 -23.72 -24.11
N ARG A 124 19.30 -23.47 -25.38
CA ARG A 124 18.18 -24.10 -26.09
C ARG A 124 18.31 -25.62 -26.15
N GLU A 125 19.49 -26.16 -26.44
CA GLU A 125 19.75 -27.60 -26.40
C GLU A 125 19.55 -28.20 -25.00
N LYS A 126 19.83 -27.43 -23.93
CA LYS A 126 19.68 -27.91 -22.54
C LYS A 126 18.24 -27.97 -22.05
N LEU A 127 17.28 -27.39 -22.77
CA LEU A 127 15.85 -27.60 -22.48
C LEU A 127 15.38 -29.02 -22.80
N GLU A 128 16.10 -29.74 -23.66
CA GLU A 128 15.82 -31.12 -24.08
C GLU A 128 16.83 -32.11 -23.48
N ASP A 129 17.50 -31.74 -22.39
CA ASP A 129 18.50 -32.60 -21.73
C ASP A 129 17.87 -33.86 -21.11
N SER A 130 18.61 -34.96 -21.08
CA SER A 130 18.15 -36.24 -20.53
C SER A 130 17.84 -36.18 -19.03
N ASP A 131 18.51 -35.29 -18.29
CA ASP A 131 18.32 -35.14 -16.85
C ASP A 131 17.32 -33.99 -16.53
N PRO A 132 16.19 -34.27 -15.86
CA PRO A 132 15.22 -33.24 -15.47
C PRO A 132 15.81 -32.14 -14.58
N GLY A 133 16.87 -32.43 -13.82
CA GLY A 133 17.55 -31.45 -12.97
C GLY A 133 18.28 -30.38 -13.78
N VAL A 134 18.86 -30.75 -14.93
CA VAL A 134 19.49 -29.81 -15.88
C VAL A 134 18.42 -28.98 -16.58
N VAL A 135 17.32 -29.59 -17.03
CA VAL A 135 16.19 -28.88 -17.65
C VAL A 135 15.62 -27.84 -16.67
N SER A 136 15.36 -28.24 -15.42
CA SER A 136 14.85 -27.35 -14.38
C SER A 136 15.77 -26.15 -14.11
N ALA A 137 17.09 -26.38 -14.03
CA ALA A 137 18.05 -25.28 -13.88
C ALA A 137 18.04 -24.35 -15.09
N THR A 138 17.95 -24.91 -16.30
CA THR A 138 17.92 -24.15 -17.56
C THR A 138 16.68 -23.27 -17.65
N VAL A 139 15.50 -23.83 -17.37
CA VAL A 139 14.23 -23.09 -17.30
C VAL A 139 14.31 -21.99 -16.24
N ASN A 140 14.92 -22.25 -15.08
CA ASN A 140 15.05 -21.23 -14.02
C ASN A 140 15.90 -20.04 -14.49
N VAL A 141 17.06 -20.31 -15.11
CA VAL A 141 17.95 -19.26 -15.63
C VAL A 141 17.25 -18.47 -16.74
N LEU A 142 16.59 -19.15 -17.68
CA LEU A 142 15.83 -18.50 -18.75
C LEU A 142 14.68 -17.65 -18.20
N CYS A 143 13.97 -18.13 -17.17
CA CYS A 143 12.90 -17.38 -16.51
C CYS A 143 13.40 -16.07 -15.87
N GLU A 144 14.62 -16.04 -15.31
CA GLU A 144 15.20 -14.82 -14.75
C GLU A 144 15.65 -13.83 -15.85
N ILE A 145 16.33 -14.30 -16.90
CA ILE A 145 16.86 -13.42 -17.95
C ILE A 145 15.75 -12.88 -18.85
N ALA A 146 14.74 -13.70 -19.15
CA ALA A 146 13.62 -13.30 -20.00
C ALA A 146 12.78 -12.16 -19.38
N ARG A 147 12.85 -11.90 -18.07
CA ARG A 147 12.17 -10.74 -17.48
C ARG A 147 12.70 -9.40 -17.97
N GLN A 148 13.97 -9.35 -18.39
CA GLN A 148 14.59 -8.12 -18.87
C GLN A 148 14.24 -7.86 -20.34
N ASN A 149 14.29 -8.90 -21.19
CA ASN A 149 14.01 -8.80 -22.63
C ASN A 149 13.17 -10.00 -23.11
N PRO A 150 11.84 -10.03 -22.88
CA PRO A 150 11.01 -11.20 -23.18
C PRO A 150 10.98 -11.60 -24.67
N GLU A 151 10.97 -10.62 -25.59
CA GLU A 151 10.82 -10.85 -27.04
C GLU A 151 11.86 -11.81 -27.62
N ASN A 152 13.11 -11.73 -27.16
CA ASN A 152 14.22 -12.56 -27.64
C ASN A 152 14.03 -14.06 -27.34
N TYR A 153 13.14 -14.41 -26.40
CA TYR A 153 12.91 -15.78 -25.95
C TYR A 153 11.66 -16.42 -26.55
N LEU A 154 10.89 -15.69 -27.38
CA LEU A 154 9.72 -16.23 -28.09
C LEU A 154 10.02 -17.50 -28.91
N PRO A 155 11.19 -17.65 -29.57
CA PRO A 155 11.52 -18.89 -30.29
C PRO A 155 11.60 -20.15 -29.42
N LEU A 156 11.71 -20.02 -28.09
CA LEU A 156 11.72 -21.13 -27.14
C LEU A 156 10.32 -21.63 -26.77
N ALA A 157 9.26 -20.89 -27.14
CA ALA A 157 7.88 -21.22 -26.77
C ALA A 157 7.47 -22.67 -27.11
N PRO A 158 7.83 -23.28 -28.27
CA PRO A 158 7.48 -24.67 -28.56
C PRO A 158 8.09 -25.68 -27.56
N GLN A 159 9.36 -25.50 -27.19
CA GLN A 159 10.05 -26.39 -26.24
C GLN A 159 9.47 -26.23 -24.83
N LEU A 160 9.21 -24.99 -24.42
CA LEU A 160 8.57 -24.70 -23.14
C LEU A 160 7.15 -25.27 -23.08
N PHE A 161 6.41 -25.25 -24.19
CA PHE A 161 5.06 -25.79 -24.26
C PHE A 161 5.07 -27.31 -24.13
N HIS A 162 6.03 -27.98 -24.76
CA HIS A 162 6.23 -29.42 -24.58
C HIS A 162 6.48 -29.76 -23.09
N ILE A 163 7.37 -29.01 -22.42
CA ILE A 163 7.64 -29.18 -20.98
C ILE A 163 6.37 -28.97 -20.14
N LEU A 164 5.57 -27.95 -20.45
CA LEU A 164 4.31 -27.66 -19.76
C LEU A 164 3.32 -28.84 -19.83
N THR A 165 3.24 -29.51 -20.97
CA THR A 165 2.27 -30.60 -21.19
C THR A 165 2.77 -31.98 -20.75
N THR A 166 4.09 -32.19 -20.67
CA THR A 166 4.68 -33.51 -20.42
C THR A 166 5.22 -33.67 -19.00
N SER A 167 5.58 -32.57 -18.33
CA SER A 167 6.15 -32.66 -17.00
C SER A 167 5.11 -32.70 -15.89
N SER A 168 5.39 -33.49 -14.85
CA SER A 168 4.64 -33.51 -13.58
C SER A 168 5.31 -32.72 -12.46
N ASN A 169 6.45 -32.06 -12.72
CA ASN A 169 7.19 -31.34 -11.67
C ASN A 169 6.65 -29.92 -11.47
N ASN A 170 5.87 -29.73 -10.40
CA ASN A 170 5.26 -28.45 -10.03
C ASN A 170 6.25 -27.27 -10.02
N TRP A 171 7.47 -27.44 -9.52
CA TRP A 171 8.47 -26.36 -9.45
C TRP A 171 8.95 -25.91 -10.83
N MET A 172 9.08 -26.86 -11.75
CA MET A 172 9.43 -26.54 -13.14
C MET A 172 8.24 -25.90 -13.86
N LEU A 173 7.03 -26.44 -13.68
CA LEU A 173 5.80 -25.89 -14.26
C LEU A 173 5.58 -24.43 -13.83
N ILE A 174 5.75 -24.11 -12.54
CA ILE A 174 5.67 -22.73 -12.03
C ILE A 174 6.61 -21.79 -12.80
N LYS A 175 7.86 -22.23 -13.07
CA LYS A 175 8.85 -21.41 -13.79
C LYS A 175 8.52 -21.26 -15.28
N VAL A 176 8.04 -22.33 -15.91
CA VAL A 176 7.58 -22.30 -17.31
C VAL A 176 6.37 -21.38 -17.46
N ILE A 177 5.40 -21.47 -16.55
CA ILE A 177 4.18 -20.64 -16.54
C ILE A 177 4.54 -19.17 -16.32
N LYS A 178 5.42 -18.86 -15.36
CA LYS A 178 5.99 -17.50 -15.19
C LYS A 178 6.59 -16.94 -16.47
N LEU A 179 7.37 -17.76 -17.16
CA LEU A 179 8.01 -17.38 -18.41
C LEU A 179 6.95 -17.11 -19.50
N PHE A 180 5.95 -17.97 -19.61
CA PHE A 180 4.83 -17.74 -20.53
C PHE A 180 4.03 -16.47 -20.21
N GLY A 181 3.85 -16.12 -18.94
CA GLY A 181 3.23 -14.86 -18.54
C GLY A 181 4.00 -13.63 -19.02
N ALA A 182 5.33 -13.69 -19.08
CA ALA A 182 6.16 -12.62 -19.63
C ALA A 182 6.16 -12.59 -21.17
N LEU A 183 6.02 -13.75 -21.83
CA LEU A 183 6.02 -13.86 -23.29
C LEU A 183 4.66 -13.54 -23.93
N ALA A 184 3.55 -13.86 -23.24
CA ALA A 184 2.20 -13.78 -23.76
C ALA A 184 1.79 -12.39 -24.29
N PRO A 185 2.13 -11.25 -23.65
CA PRO A 185 1.80 -9.92 -24.15
C PRO A 185 2.39 -9.60 -25.53
N PHE A 186 3.50 -10.24 -25.91
CA PHE A 186 4.20 -10.00 -27.18
C PHE A 186 3.71 -10.89 -28.33
N GLU A 187 3.06 -12.02 -28.03
CA GLU A 187 2.56 -12.97 -29.04
C GLU A 187 1.12 -13.42 -28.70
N PRO A 188 0.08 -12.70 -29.15
CA PRO A 188 -1.32 -13.01 -28.82
C PRO A 188 -1.79 -14.41 -29.27
N ARG A 189 -1.15 -14.99 -30.28
CA ARG A 189 -1.45 -16.37 -30.74
C ARG A 189 -1.08 -17.42 -29.69
N LEU A 190 -0.07 -17.13 -28.87
CA LEU A 190 0.38 -18.00 -27.79
C LEU A 190 -0.68 -18.10 -26.68
N VAL A 191 -1.35 -16.99 -26.36
CA VAL A 191 -2.46 -16.94 -25.39
C VAL A 191 -3.52 -17.99 -25.72
N LYS A 192 -3.96 -18.07 -26.98
CA LYS A 192 -5.00 -19.04 -27.41
C LYS A 192 -4.58 -20.49 -27.19
N LYS A 193 -3.28 -20.81 -27.36
CA LYS A 193 -2.76 -22.17 -27.14
C LYS A 193 -2.55 -22.49 -25.66
N LEU A 194 -2.26 -21.49 -24.84
CA LEU A 194 -1.99 -21.66 -23.41
C LEU A 194 -3.26 -21.71 -22.56
N GLN A 195 -4.36 -21.08 -22.99
CA GLN A 195 -5.61 -21.04 -22.22
C GLN A 195 -6.08 -22.44 -21.80
N ALA A 196 -6.21 -23.40 -22.73
CA ALA A 196 -6.71 -24.73 -22.39
C ALA A 196 -5.82 -25.51 -21.38
N PRO A 197 -4.49 -25.65 -21.60
CA PRO A 197 -3.62 -26.29 -20.61
C PRO A 197 -3.61 -25.60 -19.24
N ILE A 198 -3.65 -24.26 -19.20
CA ILE A 198 -3.64 -23.53 -17.95
C ILE A 198 -4.97 -23.69 -17.20
N THR A 199 -6.11 -23.65 -17.89
CA THR A 199 -7.42 -23.93 -17.29
C THR A 199 -7.47 -25.34 -16.69
N ASP A 200 -6.92 -26.33 -17.38
CA ASP A 200 -6.84 -27.70 -16.87
C ASP A 200 -5.98 -27.78 -15.61
N LEU A 201 -4.82 -27.12 -15.58
CA LEU A 201 -3.97 -27.05 -14.39
C LEU A 201 -4.66 -26.35 -13.21
N ILE A 202 -5.37 -25.23 -13.44
CA ILE A 202 -6.13 -24.52 -12.40
C ILE A 202 -7.23 -25.41 -11.81
N SER A 203 -7.84 -26.25 -12.65
CA SER A 203 -8.98 -27.08 -12.25
C SER A 203 -8.56 -28.36 -11.52
N THR A 204 -7.44 -28.98 -11.94
CA THR A 204 -7.03 -30.33 -11.52
C THR A 204 -5.91 -30.36 -10.49
N THR A 205 -5.08 -29.33 -10.38
CA THR A 205 -3.88 -29.41 -9.55
C THR A 205 -4.20 -29.33 -8.04
N PRO A 206 -3.64 -30.23 -7.22
CA PRO A 206 -3.71 -30.11 -5.76
C PRO A 206 -2.70 -29.10 -5.20
N ALA A 207 -1.72 -28.67 -6.00
CA ALA A 207 -0.65 -27.79 -5.55
C ALA A 207 -1.07 -26.33 -5.62
N VAL A 208 -1.37 -25.74 -4.46
CA VAL A 208 -1.83 -24.34 -4.34
C VAL A 208 -0.84 -23.34 -4.94
N SER A 209 0.47 -23.58 -4.81
CA SER A 209 1.51 -22.72 -5.39
C SER A 209 1.52 -22.71 -6.91
N LEU A 210 1.21 -23.85 -7.55
CA LEU A 210 1.09 -23.95 -9.00
C LEU A 210 -0.21 -23.29 -9.48
N LEU A 211 -1.33 -23.56 -8.79
CA LEU A 211 -2.62 -22.93 -9.08
C LEU A 211 -2.52 -21.41 -9.02
N TYR A 212 -1.95 -20.87 -7.95
CA TYR A 212 -1.77 -19.42 -7.80
C TYR A 212 -0.93 -18.82 -8.93
N GLU A 213 0.16 -19.48 -9.33
CA GLU A 213 0.98 -18.99 -10.43
C GLU A 213 0.28 -19.05 -11.78
N CYS A 214 -0.55 -20.07 -12.02
CA CYS A 214 -1.42 -20.13 -13.20
C CYS A 214 -2.34 -18.90 -13.24
N VAL A 215 -3.06 -18.63 -12.14
CA VAL A 215 -3.98 -17.48 -12.04
C VAL A 215 -3.23 -16.16 -12.25
N ARG A 216 -2.09 -15.98 -11.57
CA ARG A 216 -1.24 -14.80 -11.72
C ARG A 216 -0.76 -14.61 -13.16
N THR A 217 -0.42 -15.70 -13.84
CA THR A 217 -0.01 -15.68 -15.25
C THR A 217 -1.15 -15.34 -16.19
N CYS A 218 -2.36 -15.81 -15.93
CA CYS A 218 -3.54 -15.42 -16.70
C CYS A 218 -3.78 -13.91 -16.63
N ILE A 219 -3.61 -13.32 -15.45
CA ILE A 219 -3.74 -11.87 -15.21
C ILE A 219 -2.65 -11.10 -15.97
N ILE A 220 -1.37 -11.43 -15.74
CA ILE A 220 -0.23 -10.69 -16.32
C ILE A 220 -0.15 -10.87 -17.84
N GLY A 221 -0.40 -12.08 -18.32
CA GLY A 221 -0.34 -12.42 -19.74
C GLY A 221 -1.53 -11.93 -20.56
N GLY A 222 -2.45 -11.15 -19.97
CA GLY A 222 -3.64 -10.64 -20.66
C GLY A 222 -4.59 -11.74 -21.16
N MET A 223 -4.57 -12.92 -20.52
CA MET A 223 -5.31 -14.10 -21.00
C MET A 223 -6.79 -14.08 -20.64
N LEU A 224 -7.19 -13.13 -19.78
CA LEU A 224 -8.56 -12.98 -19.28
C LEU A 224 -9.47 -12.16 -20.22
N GLN A 225 -8.97 -11.68 -21.36
CA GLN A 225 -9.77 -10.86 -22.28
C GLN A 225 -10.55 -11.71 -23.29
N GLY A 226 -11.77 -11.27 -23.62
CA GLY A 226 -12.65 -11.90 -24.61
C GLY A 226 -13.45 -13.08 -24.06
N SER A 227 -14.34 -13.65 -24.88
CA SER A 227 -15.34 -14.62 -24.41
C SER A 227 -14.76 -15.90 -23.76
N SER A 228 -13.64 -16.42 -24.25
CA SER A 228 -12.95 -17.55 -23.59
C SER A 228 -12.17 -17.11 -22.34
N GLY A 229 -11.72 -15.84 -22.32
CA GLY A 229 -11.07 -15.22 -21.17
C GLY A 229 -12.03 -14.98 -20.01
N ASP A 230 -13.29 -14.60 -20.29
CA ASP A 230 -14.32 -14.38 -19.27
C ASP A 230 -14.64 -15.66 -18.49
N VAL A 231 -14.71 -16.80 -19.18
CA VAL A 231 -14.91 -18.12 -18.55
C VAL A 231 -13.71 -18.48 -17.67
N LEU A 232 -12.50 -18.25 -18.16
CA LEU A 232 -11.27 -18.46 -17.39
C LEU A 232 -11.20 -17.53 -16.16
N ALA A 233 -11.60 -16.27 -16.31
CA ALA A 233 -11.65 -15.29 -15.22
C ALA A 233 -12.63 -15.75 -14.14
N LYS A 234 -13.80 -16.25 -14.52
CA LYS A 234 -14.77 -16.85 -13.59
C LYS A 234 -14.16 -18.02 -12.81
N THR A 235 -13.53 -18.98 -13.50
CA THR A 235 -12.85 -20.10 -12.82
C THR A 235 -11.73 -19.63 -11.89
N CYS A 236 -10.95 -18.62 -12.29
CA CYS A 236 -9.91 -18.03 -11.45
C CYS A 236 -10.50 -17.42 -10.18
N VAL A 237 -11.54 -16.59 -10.30
CA VAL A 237 -12.20 -15.93 -9.15
C VAL A 237 -12.83 -16.96 -8.22
N GLU A 238 -13.52 -17.98 -8.75
CA GLU A 238 -14.09 -19.07 -7.94
C GLU A 238 -13.02 -19.80 -7.12
N LYS A 239 -11.86 -20.11 -7.72
CA LYS A 239 -10.73 -20.71 -6.98
C LYS A 239 -10.12 -19.75 -5.96
N LEU A 240 -9.94 -18.48 -6.29
CA LEU A 240 -9.43 -17.49 -5.34
C LEU A 240 -10.41 -17.25 -4.18
N ALA A 241 -11.72 -17.35 -4.42
CA ALA A 241 -12.72 -17.25 -3.36
C ALA A 241 -12.58 -18.40 -2.34
N THR A 242 -12.30 -19.63 -2.79
CA THR A 242 -12.00 -20.73 -1.86
C THR A 242 -10.79 -20.46 -0.98
N PHE A 243 -9.82 -19.66 -1.44
CA PHE A 243 -8.66 -19.25 -0.64
C PHE A 243 -8.99 -18.16 0.38
N LEU A 244 -10.00 -17.32 0.13
CA LEU A 244 -10.46 -16.32 1.10
C LEU A 244 -11.15 -16.94 2.31
N GLU A 245 -11.86 -18.05 2.09
CA GLU A 245 -12.56 -18.79 3.13
C GLU A 245 -11.66 -19.79 3.88
N ASP A 246 -10.41 -19.98 3.43
CA ASP A 246 -9.47 -20.91 4.04
C ASP A 246 -8.99 -20.42 5.41
N SER A 247 -8.64 -21.37 6.28
CA SER A 247 -8.03 -21.11 7.58
C SER A 247 -6.60 -20.53 7.50
N ASP A 248 -5.85 -20.80 6.43
CA ASP A 248 -4.49 -20.30 6.24
C ASP A 248 -4.49 -18.83 5.80
N GLN A 249 -3.92 -17.98 6.66
CA GLN A 249 -3.81 -16.54 6.42
C GLN A 249 -2.98 -16.19 5.19
N ASN A 250 -2.00 -17.03 4.82
CA ASN A 250 -1.22 -16.83 3.60
C ASN A 250 -2.10 -17.00 2.35
N LEU A 251 -3.06 -17.92 2.38
CA LEU A 251 -3.98 -18.15 1.26
C LEU A 251 -4.94 -16.97 1.08
N LYS A 252 -5.50 -16.46 2.18
CA LYS A 252 -6.31 -15.24 2.14
C LYS A 252 -5.52 -14.07 1.58
N TYR A 253 -4.28 -13.88 2.04
CA TYR A 253 -3.43 -12.78 1.59
C TYR A 253 -3.17 -12.82 0.08
N ILE A 254 -2.73 -13.99 -0.45
CA ILE A 254 -2.44 -14.11 -1.89
C ILE A 254 -3.72 -13.97 -2.73
N ALA A 255 -4.87 -14.42 -2.21
CA ALA A 255 -6.15 -14.29 -2.89
C ALA A 255 -6.57 -12.84 -3.04
N LEU A 256 -6.51 -12.05 -1.95
CA LEU A 256 -6.76 -10.61 -1.98
C LEU A 256 -5.82 -9.91 -2.97
N LEU A 257 -4.53 -10.25 -2.95
CA LEU A 257 -3.54 -9.68 -3.87
C LEU A 257 -3.86 -9.94 -5.35
N ALA A 258 -4.34 -11.15 -5.67
CA ALA A 258 -4.71 -11.49 -7.04
C ALA A 258 -6.03 -10.84 -7.47
N LEU A 259 -7.04 -10.81 -6.59
CA LEU A 259 -8.35 -10.23 -6.87
C LEU A 259 -8.25 -8.73 -7.20
N VAL A 260 -7.40 -7.97 -6.50
CA VAL A 260 -7.14 -6.54 -6.81
C VAL A 260 -6.77 -6.34 -8.27
N LYS A 261 -6.02 -7.27 -8.87
CA LYS A 261 -5.61 -7.19 -10.28
C LYS A 261 -6.68 -7.63 -11.27
N ILE A 262 -7.69 -8.39 -10.83
CA ILE A 262 -8.82 -8.83 -11.67
C ILE A 262 -9.90 -7.74 -11.72
N VAL A 263 -10.15 -7.03 -10.62
CA VAL A 263 -11.23 -6.02 -10.48
C VAL A 263 -11.31 -5.01 -11.64
N PRO A 264 -10.20 -4.41 -12.15
CA PRO A 264 -10.28 -3.44 -13.25
C PRO A 264 -10.88 -4.01 -14.55
N SER A 265 -10.81 -5.33 -14.74
CA SER A 265 -11.30 -6.02 -15.94
C SER A 265 -12.65 -6.70 -15.73
N HIS A 266 -12.86 -7.34 -14.56
CA HIS A 266 -14.05 -8.13 -14.26
C HIS A 266 -14.62 -7.80 -12.88
N PRO A 267 -15.07 -6.56 -12.64
CA PRO A 267 -15.55 -6.15 -11.31
C PRO A 267 -16.77 -6.95 -10.86
N HIS A 268 -17.66 -7.33 -11.79
CA HIS A 268 -18.87 -8.09 -11.52
C HIS A 268 -18.62 -9.47 -10.93
N LEU A 269 -17.50 -10.13 -11.26
CA LEU A 269 -17.17 -11.46 -10.71
C LEU A 269 -16.72 -11.36 -9.25
N VAL A 270 -15.94 -10.34 -8.93
CA VAL A 270 -15.41 -10.14 -7.57
C VAL A 270 -16.49 -9.59 -6.64
N ALA A 271 -17.43 -8.79 -7.16
CA ALA A 271 -18.55 -8.23 -6.40
C ALA A 271 -19.43 -9.31 -5.73
N VAL A 272 -19.50 -10.52 -6.28
CA VAL A 272 -20.24 -11.65 -5.66
C VAL A 272 -19.70 -12.01 -4.28
N TYR A 273 -18.40 -11.81 -4.05
CA TYR A 273 -17.72 -12.15 -2.80
C TYR A 273 -17.48 -10.94 -1.90
N GLN A 274 -18.18 -9.83 -2.14
CA GLN A 274 -18.00 -8.58 -1.39
C GLN A 274 -18.15 -8.79 0.12
N ASP A 275 -19.13 -9.60 0.56
CA ASP A 275 -19.37 -9.84 2.00
C ASP A 275 -18.20 -10.57 2.68
N VAL A 276 -17.58 -11.53 1.99
CA VAL A 276 -16.38 -12.27 2.49
C VAL A 276 -15.17 -11.33 2.56
N ILE A 277 -15.02 -10.43 1.58
CA ILE A 277 -13.96 -9.43 1.55
C ILE A 277 -14.15 -8.40 2.68
N LEU A 278 -15.38 -7.96 2.92
CA LEU A 278 -15.72 -7.08 4.05
C LEU A 278 -15.45 -7.74 5.40
N ALA A 279 -15.80 -9.03 5.55
CA ALA A 279 -15.46 -9.80 6.75
C ALA A 279 -13.94 -9.85 7.00
N SER A 280 -13.12 -9.84 5.94
CA SER A 280 -11.65 -9.87 6.04
C SER A 280 -11.04 -8.59 6.62
N ILE A 281 -11.79 -7.48 6.71
CA ILE A 281 -11.36 -6.25 7.43
C ILE A 281 -11.25 -6.52 8.94
N ASN A 282 -12.01 -7.50 9.45
CA ASN A 282 -12.01 -7.92 10.84
C ASN A 282 -10.99 -9.03 11.17
N ASP A 283 -10.19 -9.48 10.20
CA ASP A 283 -9.22 -10.56 10.41
C ASP A 283 -8.20 -10.16 11.49
N GLN A 284 -7.56 -11.11 12.19
CA GLN A 284 -6.57 -10.79 13.21
C GLN A 284 -5.25 -10.25 12.60
N ASP A 285 -4.93 -10.63 11.36
CA ASP A 285 -3.71 -10.21 10.67
C ASP A 285 -3.88 -8.84 10.00
N ILE A 286 -3.07 -7.85 10.43
CA ILE A 286 -3.05 -6.51 9.85
C ILE A 286 -2.74 -6.51 8.35
N SER A 287 -1.91 -7.45 7.88
CA SER A 287 -1.55 -7.56 6.46
C SER A 287 -2.76 -7.91 5.61
N ILE A 288 -3.66 -8.75 6.11
CA ILE A 288 -4.92 -9.12 5.45
C ILE A 288 -5.87 -7.94 5.46
N ARG A 289 -6.01 -7.24 6.59
CA ARG A 289 -6.83 -6.03 6.68
C ARG A 289 -6.40 -4.96 5.68
N MET A 290 -5.10 -4.69 5.58
CA MET A 290 -4.57 -3.70 4.63
C MET A 290 -4.83 -4.10 3.18
N ARG A 291 -4.74 -5.40 2.86
CA ARG A 291 -5.05 -5.90 1.51
C ARG A 291 -6.55 -5.91 1.19
N SER A 292 -7.40 -6.22 2.16
CA SER A 292 -8.86 -6.16 1.97
C SER A 292 -9.31 -4.72 1.75
N LEU A 293 -8.74 -3.74 2.47
CA LEU A 293 -8.97 -2.31 2.22
C LEU A 293 -8.58 -1.86 0.81
N GLU A 294 -7.42 -2.30 0.31
CA GLU A 294 -6.97 -2.02 -1.07
C GLU A 294 -7.96 -2.59 -2.11
N LEU A 295 -8.44 -3.81 -1.87
CA LEU A 295 -9.43 -4.46 -2.73
C LEU A 295 -10.77 -3.74 -2.72
N LEU A 296 -11.29 -3.40 -1.53
CA LEU A 296 -12.57 -2.70 -1.38
C LEU A 296 -12.55 -1.35 -2.07
N THR A 297 -11.46 -0.59 -1.93
CA THR A 297 -11.25 0.69 -2.61
C THR A 297 -11.33 0.56 -4.13
N SER A 298 -10.89 -0.59 -4.65
CA SER A 298 -10.93 -0.88 -6.09
C SER A 298 -12.32 -1.33 -6.57
N MET A 299 -13.15 -1.87 -5.68
CA MET A 299 -14.49 -2.42 -5.97
C MET A 299 -15.64 -1.41 -5.79
N VAL A 300 -15.32 -0.16 -5.42
CA VAL A 300 -16.32 0.88 -5.20
C VAL A 300 -17.09 1.18 -6.49
N THR A 301 -18.41 1.27 -6.33
CA THR A 301 -19.38 1.70 -7.32
C THR A 301 -20.36 2.68 -6.66
N PRO A 302 -21.15 3.44 -7.43
CA PRO A 302 -22.14 4.36 -6.85
C PRO A 302 -23.19 3.68 -5.95
N TYR A 303 -23.41 2.37 -6.12
CA TYR A 303 -24.45 1.62 -5.40
C TYR A 303 -23.95 0.99 -4.09
N ASN A 304 -22.65 0.68 -3.97
CA ASN A 304 -22.08 0.05 -2.78
C ASN A 304 -21.26 1.00 -1.90
N LEU A 305 -20.90 2.20 -2.39
CA LEU A 305 -20.07 3.17 -1.69
C LEU A 305 -20.56 3.45 -0.27
N GLN A 306 -21.86 3.78 -0.11
CA GLN A 306 -22.41 4.14 1.20
C GLN A 306 -22.29 3.00 2.22
N SER A 307 -22.58 1.77 1.79
CA SER A 307 -22.50 0.58 2.65
C SER A 307 -21.07 0.30 3.09
N ILE A 308 -20.11 0.39 2.17
CA ILE A 308 -18.68 0.18 2.46
C ILE A 308 -18.17 1.24 3.45
N VAL A 309 -18.45 2.52 3.18
CA VAL A 309 -18.03 3.63 4.05
C VAL A 309 -18.62 3.50 5.45
N GLN A 310 -19.89 3.13 5.57
CA GLN A 310 -20.52 2.94 6.88
C GLN A 310 -19.83 1.85 7.71
N GLN A 311 -19.45 0.73 7.09
CA GLN A 311 -18.72 -0.33 7.79
C GLN A 311 -17.30 0.10 8.17
N LEU A 312 -16.60 0.83 7.30
CA LEU A 312 -15.27 1.37 7.61
C LEU A 312 -15.30 2.40 8.74
N LEU A 313 -16.32 3.27 8.77
CA LEU A 313 -16.52 4.20 9.88
C LEU A 313 -16.79 3.44 11.19
N ALA A 314 -17.62 2.39 11.15
CA ALA A 314 -17.87 1.54 12.31
C ALA A 314 -16.57 0.88 12.84
N HIS A 315 -15.62 0.56 11.96
CA HIS A 315 -14.29 0.06 12.36
C HIS A 315 -13.42 1.10 13.06
N LEU A 316 -13.63 2.39 12.83
CA LEU A 316 -12.89 3.46 13.48
C LEU A 316 -13.47 3.81 14.87
N VAL A 317 -14.73 3.47 15.14
CA VAL A 317 -15.37 3.75 16.45
C VAL A 317 -14.76 2.86 17.54
N PRO A 318 -14.25 3.43 18.66
CA PRO A 318 -13.78 2.65 19.79
C PRO A 318 -14.88 1.76 20.37
N SER A 319 -14.57 0.48 20.58
CA SER A 319 -15.49 -0.52 21.16
C SER A 319 -15.92 -0.20 22.60
N GLU A 320 -15.24 0.73 23.27
CA GLU A 320 -15.55 1.16 24.65
C GLU A 320 -16.87 1.94 24.77
N SER A 321 -17.39 2.46 23.66
CA SER A 321 -18.70 3.15 23.62
C SER A 321 -19.90 2.20 23.81
N ALA A 322 -19.70 0.89 23.68
CA ALA A 322 -20.77 -0.12 23.72
C ALA A 322 -20.96 -0.78 25.10
N THR A 323 -20.08 -0.53 26.08
CA THR A 323 -20.11 -1.20 27.41
C THR A 323 -20.13 -0.23 28.59
N ALA A 324 -20.70 0.96 28.45
CA ALA A 324 -21.13 1.77 29.59
C ALA A 324 -22.42 1.22 30.23
N GLY A 325 -22.41 -0.06 30.60
CA GLY A 325 -23.32 -0.63 31.59
C GLY A 325 -22.70 -0.44 32.97
N LEU A 326 -23.46 0.14 33.89
CA LEU A 326 -23.07 0.49 35.25
C LEU A 326 -22.16 -0.58 35.91
N PRO A 327 -21.00 -0.20 36.49
CA PRO A 327 -20.20 -1.15 37.26
C PRO A 327 -20.93 -1.52 38.56
N ASP A 328 -21.28 -2.79 38.70
CA ASP A 328 -21.81 -3.38 39.94
C ASP A 328 -20.77 -3.24 41.06
N ALA A 329 -21.20 -2.70 42.20
CA ALA A 329 -20.36 -2.41 43.36
C ALA A 329 -19.64 -3.67 43.90
N ALA A 330 -20.15 -4.86 43.60
CA ALA A 330 -19.52 -6.14 43.95
C ALA A 330 -18.18 -6.39 43.24
N GLN A 331 -18.00 -5.94 42.00
CA GLN A 331 -16.75 -6.14 41.24
C GLN A 331 -15.62 -5.19 41.67
N SER A 332 -15.98 -4.00 42.17
CA SER A 332 -15.00 -3.02 42.67
C SER A 332 -14.37 -3.47 44.00
N LEU A 333 -15.12 -4.20 44.85
CA LEU A 333 -14.62 -4.72 46.12
C LEU A 333 -13.65 -5.92 45.94
N ALA A 334 -13.85 -6.75 44.91
CA ALA A 334 -12.98 -7.88 44.61
C ALA A 334 -11.59 -7.46 44.06
N ARG A 335 -11.52 -6.30 43.38
CA ARG A 335 -10.24 -5.71 42.93
C ARG A 335 -9.44 -5.10 44.08
N ALA A 336 -10.10 -4.65 45.14
CA ALA A 336 -9.43 -4.07 46.32
C ALA A 336 -8.76 -5.13 47.21
N THR A 337 -9.24 -6.37 47.22
CA THR A 337 -8.71 -7.45 48.08
C THR A 337 -7.52 -8.22 47.48
N THR A 338 -7.19 -7.99 46.21
CA THR A 338 -6.06 -8.65 45.51
C THR A 338 -4.87 -7.74 45.23
N ALA A 339 -4.93 -6.46 45.62
CA ALA A 339 -3.90 -5.46 45.37
C ALA A 339 -2.69 -5.51 46.35
N SER A 340 -2.18 -6.71 46.66
CA SER A 340 -0.96 -6.86 47.47
C SER A 340 0.08 -7.85 46.94
N ALA A 341 0.04 -8.18 45.64
CA ALA A 341 1.19 -8.79 44.98
C ALA A 341 1.17 -8.51 43.47
N GLN A 342 2.30 -7.99 42.97
CA GLN A 342 2.68 -7.77 41.56
C GLN A 342 2.57 -6.33 41.06
N ALA A 343 3.64 -5.57 41.33
CA ALA A 343 4.11 -4.51 40.46
C ALA A 343 4.70 -5.12 39.18
N SER A 344 4.60 -4.37 38.07
CA SER A 344 5.17 -4.61 36.74
C SER A 344 4.59 -5.77 35.92
N THR A 345 3.53 -5.47 35.16
CA THR A 345 3.43 -5.74 33.71
C THR A 345 2.18 -5.01 33.21
N SER A 346 2.35 -4.08 32.28
CA SER A 346 1.26 -3.46 31.53
C SER A 346 0.61 -4.51 30.64
N THR A 347 -0.40 -5.20 31.14
CA THR A 347 -1.25 -6.10 30.37
C THR A 347 -2.24 -5.25 29.59
N THR A 348 -1.89 -4.97 28.34
CA THR A 348 -2.77 -4.35 27.35
C THR A 348 -3.95 -5.28 27.09
N SER A 349 -5.16 -4.78 27.33
CA SER A 349 -6.41 -5.40 26.91
C SER A 349 -6.41 -5.61 25.37
N PRO A 350 -6.93 -6.73 24.84
CA PRO A 350 -6.84 -7.06 23.42
C PRO A 350 -7.77 -6.25 22.49
N SER A 351 -8.36 -5.14 22.95
CA SER A 351 -9.33 -4.32 22.20
C SER A 351 -8.79 -2.94 21.78
N THR A 352 -7.56 -2.57 22.13
CA THR A 352 -6.91 -1.30 21.76
C THR A 352 -5.88 -1.44 20.62
N VAL A 353 -5.91 -2.56 19.88
CA VAL A 353 -4.89 -2.97 18.90
C VAL A 353 -5.15 -2.43 17.48
N PHE A 354 -5.53 -1.16 17.35
CA PHE A 354 -5.47 -0.50 16.05
C PHE A 354 -4.42 0.59 16.12
N GLY A 355 -3.25 0.32 15.53
CA GLY A 355 -2.19 1.32 15.43
C GLY A 355 -2.69 2.56 14.71
N THR A 356 -2.22 3.73 15.14
CA THR A 356 -2.48 5.03 14.50
C THR A 356 -2.30 4.98 12.97
N ALA A 357 -1.32 4.21 12.48
CA ALA A 357 -1.10 3.97 11.06
C ALA A 357 -2.27 3.29 10.33
N TYR A 358 -2.95 2.32 10.97
CA TYR A 358 -4.10 1.64 10.36
C TYR A 358 -5.31 2.57 10.29
N ARG A 359 -5.57 3.32 11.36
CA ARG A 359 -6.64 4.35 11.40
C ARG A 359 -6.43 5.38 10.30
N LEU A 360 -5.19 5.85 10.14
CA LEU A 360 -4.81 6.78 9.08
C LEU A 360 -5.09 6.21 7.68
N GLU A 361 -4.74 4.95 7.43
CA GLU A 361 -5.01 4.32 6.14
C GLU A 361 -6.52 4.20 5.89
N VAL A 362 -7.31 3.73 6.86
CA VAL A 362 -8.77 3.60 6.70
C VAL A 362 -9.40 4.96 6.39
N SER A 363 -9.05 6.00 7.15
CA SER A 363 -9.55 7.37 6.92
C SER A 363 -9.17 7.88 5.53
N ARG A 364 -7.92 7.70 5.10
CA ARG A 364 -7.48 8.09 3.76
C ARG A 364 -8.21 7.32 2.66
N ARG A 365 -8.44 6.02 2.84
CA ARG A 365 -9.23 5.22 1.87
C ARG A 365 -10.67 5.68 1.78
N ILE A 366 -11.33 6.05 2.88
CA ILE A 366 -12.67 6.64 2.85
C ILE A 366 -12.67 7.92 2.00
N LEU A 367 -11.72 8.82 2.26
CA LEU A 367 -11.59 10.09 1.53
C LEU A 367 -11.27 9.87 0.04
N ASP A 368 -10.39 8.94 -0.30
CA ASP A 368 -10.01 8.60 -1.67
C ASP A 368 -11.18 7.97 -2.43
N MET A 369 -11.90 7.03 -1.82
CA MET A 369 -13.06 6.36 -2.44
C MET A 369 -14.16 7.36 -2.82
N CYS A 370 -14.43 8.32 -1.93
CA CYS A 370 -15.47 9.32 -2.17
C CYS A 370 -15.03 10.42 -3.15
N SER A 371 -13.76 10.85 -3.12
CA SER A 371 -13.26 11.94 -3.97
C SER A 371 -12.79 11.50 -5.37
N ARG A 372 -12.75 10.19 -5.63
CA ARG A 372 -12.33 9.60 -6.90
C ARG A 372 -13.08 10.18 -8.10
N ASP A 373 -12.34 10.48 -9.17
CA ASP A 373 -12.86 10.95 -10.46
C ASP A 373 -13.87 12.11 -10.31
N THR A 374 -13.55 13.08 -9.45
CA THR A 374 -14.41 14.23 -9.12
C THR A 374 -15.77 13.84 -8.51
N TYR A 375 -15.73 12.94 -7.52
CA TYR A 375 -16.91 12.44 -6.80
C TYR A 375 -17.88 11.62 -7.66
N GLU A 376 -17.38 10.92 -8.69
CA GLU A 376 -18.22 10.14 -9.63
C GLU A 376 -19.12 9.13 -8.90
N ASN A 377 -18.63 8.54 -7.81
CA ASN A 377 -19.36 7.53 -7.04
C ASN A 377 -20.35 8.11 -6.02
N VAL A 378 -20.32 9.42 -5.76
CA VAL A 378 -21.17 10.06 -4.74
C VAL A 378 -22.49 10.50 -5.37
N GLN A 379 -23.58 9.79 -5.04
CA GLN A 379 -24.93 10.15 -5.49
C GLN A 379 -25.61 11.18 -4.59
N ASP A 380 -25.29 11.17 -3.29
CA ASP A 380 -25.84 12.06 -2.28
C ASP A 380 -24.72 12.81 -1.55
N PHE A 381 -24.62 14.10 -1.84
CA PHE A 381 -23.63 14.98 -1.24
C PHE A 381 -24.01 15.44 0.17
N GLU A 382 -25.29 15.40 0.58
CA GLU A 382 -25.68 15.68 1.97
C GLU A 382 -25.19 14.56 2.88
N TRP A 383 -25.37 13.31 2.44
CA TRP A 383 -24.77 12.15 3.08
C TRP A 383 -23.25 12.26 3.18
N TYR A 384 -22.58 12.64 2.10
CA TYR A 384 -21.12 12.71 2.10
C TYR A 384 -20.56 13.82 3.01
N LEU A 385 -21.21 14.99 3.07
CA LEU A 385 -20.84 16.02 4.05
C LEU A 385 -21.00 15.52 5.49
N SER A 386 -22.04 14.73 5.77
CA SER A 386 -22.19 14.08 7.08
C SER A 386 -21.03 13.14 7.38
N VAL A 387 -20.64 12.30 6.42
CA VAL A 387 -19.50 11.38 6.54
C VAL A 387 -18.19 12.12 6.84
N LEU A 388 -17.95 13.25 6.18
CA LEU A 388 -16.75 14.07 6.42
C LEU A 388 -16.70 14.63 7.84
N VAL A 389 -17.85 15.06 8.36
CA VAL A 389 -17.97 15.53 9.75
C VAL A 389 -17.82 14.36 10.72
N ASP A 390 -18.50 13.24 10.52
CA ASP A 390 -18.39 12.05 11.37
C ASP A 390 -16.94 11.52 11.43
N LEU A 391 -16.25 11.52 10.28
CA LEU A 391 -14.85 11.11 10.21
C LEU A 391 -13.95 12.01 11.04
N SER A 392 -14.24 13.31 11.13
CA SER A 392 -13.46 14.26 11.94
C SER A 392 -13.48 13.95 13.44
N TYR A 393 -14.57 13.34 13.93
CA TYR A 393 -14.71 12.93 15.32
C TYR A 393 -14.14 11.54 15.61
N VAL A 394 -14.26 10.63 14.64
CA VAL A 394 -13.96 9.20 14.88
C VAL A 394 -12.55 8.80 14.46
N ALA A 395 -11.93 9.52 13.51
CA ALA A 395 -10.64 9.16 12.95
C ALA A 395 -9.53 9.14 14.03
N ASN A 396 -9.47 10.17 14.87
CA ASN A 396 -8.40 10.39 15.87
C ASN A 396 -6.98 10.25 15.26
N VAL A 397 -6.82 10.79 14.05
CA VAL A 397 -5.59 10.83 13.25
C VAL A 397 -5.57 12.12 12.43
N ASP A 398 -4.37 12.57 12.05
CA ASP A 398 -4.19 13.80 11.25
C ASP A 398 -4.64 13.60 9.78
N VAL A 399 -5.95 13.81 9.54
CA VAL A 399 -6.59 13.87 8.22
C VAL A 399 -7.42 15.15 8.04
N GLY A 400 -7.27 16.11 8.97
CA GLY A 400 -8.10 17.30 9.03
C GLY A 400 -7.96 18.19 7.80
N VAL A 401 -6.77 18.25 7.20
CA VAL A 401 -6.50 19.07 6.01
C VAL A 401 -7.23 18.52 4.79
N GLU A 402 -7.21 17.20 4.58
CA GLU A 402 -7.92 16.53 3.49
C GLU A 402 -9.43 16.67 3.63
N ILE A 403 -9.96 16.47 4.86
CA ILE A 403 -11.39 16.69 5.15
C ILE A 403 -11.78 18.14 4.85
N LYS A 404 -11.01 19.11 5.35
CA LYS A 404 -11.22 20.54 5.10
C LYS A 404 -11.31 20.83 3.59
N ASN A 405 -10.37 20.33 2.82
CA ASN A 405 -10.32 20.57 1.37
C ASN A 405 -11.53 19.95 0.65
N GLN A 406 -11.96 18.74 1.03
CA GLN A 406 -13.11 18.10 0.40
C GLN A 406 -14.45 18.75 0.80
N LEU A 407 -14.62 19.17 2.07
CA LEU A 407 -15.78 19.96 2.50
C LEU A 407 -15.93 21.24 1.68
N MET A 408 -14.81 21.94 1.49
CA MET A 408 -14.75 23.17 0.71
C MET A 408 -15.08 22.93 -0.75
N ASP A 409 -14.48 21.91 -1.38
CA ASP A 409 -14.67 21.62 -2.80
C ASP A 409 -16.14 21.25 -3.11
N VAL A 410 -16.76 20.42 -2.26
CA VAL A 410 -18.18 20.06 -2.38
C VAL A 410 -19.08 21.29 -2.22
N ALA A 411 -18.86 22.12 -1.20
CA ALA A 411 -19.67 23.32 -0.96
C ALA A 411 -19.56 24.36 -2.09
N VAL A 412 -18.36 24.50 -2.68
CA VAL A 412 -18.11 25.41 -3.80
C VAL A 412 -18.76 24.88 -5.08
N ARG A 413 -18.55 23.61 -5.44
CA ARG A 413 -19.03 23.04 -6.71
C ARG A 413 -20.54 22.77 -6.73
N VAL A 414 -21.11 22.29 -5.62
CA VAL A 414 -22.48 21.77 -5.59
C VAL A 414 -23.42 22.77 -4.92
N LYS A 415 -23.98 23.69 -5.71
CA LYS A 415 -24.87 24.75 -5.21
C LYS A 415 -26.10 24.22 -4.45
N ALA A 416 -26.67 23.09 -4.89
CA ALA A 416 -27.88 22.52 -4.29
C ALA A 416 -27.71 22.13 -2.81
N VAL A 417 -26.48 21.77 -2.41
CA VAL A 417 -26.18 21.23 -1.08
C VAL A 417 -25.81 22.33 -0.08
N ARG A 418 -25.55 23.56 -0.54
CA ARG A 418 -25.04 24.65 0.30
C ARG A 418 -25.90 24.94 1.53
N ARG A 419 -27.22 24.89 1.39
CA ARG A 419 -28.14 25.09 2.52
C ARG A 419 -27.95 24.04 3.61
N TYR A 420 -27.83 22.78 3.19
CA TYR A 420 -27.54 21.68 4.09
C TYR A 420 -26.14 21.82 4.70
N ALA A 421 -25.14 22.13 3.88
CA ALA A 421 -23.76 22.35 4.32
C ALA A 421 -23.67 23.43 5.41
N VAL A 422 -24.27 24.60 5.20
CA VAL A 422 -24.30 25.70 6.19
C VAL A 422 -25.00 25.27 7.48
N THR A 423 -26.11 24.53 7.37
CA THR A 423 -26.82 24.00 8.55
C THR A 423 -25.93 23.03 9.34
N LEU A 424 -25.23 22.13 8.64
CA LEU A 424 -24.33 21.14 9.26
C LEU A 424 -23.10 21.82 9.89
N MET A 425 -22.47 22.76 9.19
CA MET A 425 -21.33 23.52 9.70
C MET A 425 -21.71 24.40 10.90
N THR A 426 -22.92 24.97 10.92
CA THR A 426 -23.39 25.73 12.09
C THR A 426 -23.55 24.83 13.32
N LYS A 427 -24.02 23.59 13.14
CA LYS A 427 -24.06 22.59 14.22
C LYS A 427 -22.66 22.21 14.70
N LEU A 428 -21.73 22.04 13.76
CA LEU A 428 -20.33 21.75 14.09
C LEU A 428 -19.68 22.89 14.88
N LEU A 429 -19.93 24.15 14.51
CA LEU A 429 -19.45 25.32 15.24
C LEU A 429 -20.08 25.47 16.63
N SER A 430 -21.28 24.92 16.84
CA SER A 430 -21.94 24.93 18.15
C SER A 430 -21.42 23.85 19.12
N ASP A 431 -20.63 22.90 18.62
CA ASP A 431 -20.09 21.80 19.41
C ASP A 431 -18.68 22.12 19.92
N ASP A 432 -18.56 22.27 21.24
CA ASP A 432 -17.31 22.63 21.91
C ASP A 432 -16.30 21.48 21.95
N THR A 433 -16.68 20.24 21.60
CA THR A 433 -15.79 19.08 21.73
C THR A 433 -14.50 19.21 20.92
N LEU A 434 -14.56 19.69 19.68
CA LEU A 434 -13.37 19.93 18.85
C LEU A 434 -12.54 21.13 19.34
N LEU A 435 -13.18 22.12 19.98
CA LEU A 435 -12.49 23.28 20.57
C LEU A 435 -11.73 22.90 21.83
N LEU A 436 -12.34 22.08 22.69
CA LEU A 436 -11.76 21.65 23.97
C LEU A 436 -10.53 20.77 23.80
N HIS A 437 -10.50 19.95 22.75
CA HIS A 437 -9.39 19.03 22.46
C HIS A 437 -8.47 19.57 21.34
N ALA A 438 -8.50 20.87 21.06
CA ALA A 438 -7.77 21.45 19.91
C ALA A 438 -6.24 21.25 19.95
N ASN A 439 -5.67 21.04 21.14
CA ASN A 439 -4.24 20.83 21.36
C ASN A 439 -3.82 19.35 21.37
N ASP A 440 -4.77 18.42 21.27
CA ASP A 440 -4.46 16.99 21.30
C ASP A 440 -3.97 16.50 19.93
N GLU A 441 -2.92 15.67 19.93
CA GLU A 441 -2.35 15.09 18.72
C GLU A 441 -3.35 14.15 18.02
N GLY A 442 -3.68 14.45 16.76
CA GLY A 442 -4.60 13.64 15.93
C GLY A 442 -6.01 14.20 15.76
N ASN A 443 -6.32 15.35 16.37
CA ASN A 443 -7.61 16.01 16.17
C ASN A 443 -7.71 16.80 14.87
N CYS A 444 -8.87 16.72 14.24
CA CYS A 444 -9.15 17.34 12.96
C CYS A 444 -9.64 18.79 13.10
N THR A 445 -8.90 19.64 13.82
CA THR A 445 -9.29 21.06 14.05
C THR A 445 -9.42 21.87 12.76
N ASN A 446 -8.71 21.48 11.70
CA ASN A 446 -8.84 22.07 10.36
C ASN A 446 -10.27 22.00 9.78
N VAL A 447 -11.14 21.14 10.29
CA VAL A 447 -12.55 21.06 9.86
C VAL A 447 -13.32 22.30 10.33
N LEU A 448 -12.97 22.86 11.49
CA LEU A 448 -13.50 24.13 12.00
C LEU A 448 -13.20 25.30 11.05
N TRP A 449 -12.02 25.29 10.43
CA TRP A 449 -11.67 26.26 9.39
C TRP A 449 -12.68 26.23 8.23
N ALA A 450 -13.00 25.03 7.72
CA ALA A 450 -13.97 24.87 6.64
C ALA A 450 -15.37 25.29 7.10
N ALA A 451 -15.76 24.94 8.33
CA ALA A 451 -17.05 25.30 8.89
C ALA A 451 -17.24 26.82 8.97
N ALA A 452 -16.27 27.54 9.54
CA ALA A 452 -16.30 29.00 9.61
C ALA A 452 -16.30 29.63 8.22
N TRP A 453 -15.50 29.12 7.28
CA TRP A 453 -15.47 29.65 5.92
C TRP A 453 -16.80 29.46 5.18
N ILE A 454 -17.39 28.26 5.25
CA ILE A 454 -18.66 27.93 4.57
C ILE A 454 -19.80 28.80 5.11
N CYS A 455 -19.90 28.96 6.44
CA CYS A 455 -20.89 29.83 7.06
C CYS A 455 -20.70 31.31 6.65
N GLY A 456 -19.45 31.77 6.56
CA GLY A 456 -19.13 33.15 6.18
C GLY A 456 -19.27 33.47 4.69
N GLU A 457 -19.10 32.49 3.80
CA GLU A 457 -19.25 32.71 2.35
C GLU A 457 -20.72 32.62 1.90
N TYR A 458 -21.48 31.72 2.54
CA TYR A 458 -22.88 31.47 2.19
C TYR A 458 -23.85 31.99 3.26
N CYS A 459 -23.63 33.21 3.74
CA CYS A 459 -24.46 33.85 4.78
C CYS A 459 -25.96 33.84 4.48
N ARG A 460 -26.35 33.85 3.20
CA ARG A 460 -27.75 33.85 2.75
C ARG A 460 -28.53 32.60 3.14
N GLU A 461 -27.82 31.48 3.35
CA GLU A 461 -28.43 30.20 3.71
C GLU A 461 -28.46 29.99 5.24
N LEU A 462 -27.89 30.91 6.03
CA LEU A 462 -27.94 30.86 7.50
C LEU A 462 -29.37 31.11 7.98
N VAL A 463 -29.84 30.26 8.90
CA VAL A 463 -31.14 30.41 9.54
C VAL A 463 -31.12 31.53 10.59
N ASP A 464 -30.01 31.64 11.34
CA ASP A 464 -29.84 32.61 12.42
C ASP A 464 -28.40 33.16 12.39
N PRO A 465 -28.17 34.28 11.69
CA PRO A 465 -26.85 34.91 11.60
C PRO A 465 -26.27 35.32 12.96
N GLN A 466 -27.11 35.69 13.93
CA GLN A 466 -26.66 36.15 15.25
C GLN A 466 -26.06 35.01 16.06
N LYS A 467 -26.73 33.86 16.12
CA LYS A 467 -26.18 32.68 16.80
C LYS A 467 -24.88 32.21 16.17
N ALA A 468 -24.78 32.27 14.84
CA ALA A 468 -23.55 31.93 14.15
C ALA A 468 -22.38 32.87 14.52
N LEU A 469 -22.65 34.17 14.73
CA LEU A 469 -21.66 35.11 15.26
C LEU A 469 -21.23 34.76 16.69
N ASP A 470 -22.18 34.41 17.55
CA ASP A 470 -21.89 34.00 18.93
C ASP A 470 -20.98 32.78 18.97
N TYR A 471 -21.18 31.79 18.09
CA TYR A 471 -20.32 30.60 17.97
C TYR A 471 -18.91 30.91 17.45
N LEU A 472 -18.77 31.86 16.51
CA LEU A 472 -17.47 32.23 15.94
C LEU A 472 -16.63 33.12 16.87
N LEU A 473 -17.25 33.77 17.85
CA LEU A 473 -16.61 34.75 18.74
C LEU A 473 -16.53 34.26 20.20
N GLN A 474 -16.63 32.95 20.41
CA GLN A 474 -16.48 32.36 21.73
C GLN A 474 -15.03 32.49 22.25
N PRO A 475 -14.84 32.61 23.58
CA PRO A 475 -13.51 32.79 24.18
C PRO A 475 -12.58 31.58 23.93
N ASN A 476 -13.14 30.38 23.80
CA ASN A 476 -12.38 29.15 23.54
C ASN A 476 -11.71 29.12 22.16
N VAL A 477 -12.08 30.00 21.22
CA VAL A 477 -11.45 30.10 19.89
C VAL A 477 -9.97 30.52 19.98
N SER A 478 -9.55 31.16 21.08
CA SER A 478 -8.16 31.54 21.34
C SER A 478 -7.18 30.37 21.46
N SER A 479 -7.66 29.15 21.70
CA SER A 479 -6.82 27.94 21.75
C SER A 479 -6.46 27.37 20.38
N LEU A 480 -7.11 27.85 19.30
CA LEU A 480 -6.94 27.32 17.94
C LEU A 480 -5.68 27.85 17.28
N SER A 481 -5.29 27.22 16.16
CA SER A 481 -4.17 27.71 15.36
C SER A 481 -4.49 29.08 14.73
N PRO A 482 -3.48 29.95 14.52
CA PRO A 482 -3.69 31.29 13.99
C PRO A 482 -4.44 31.33 12.65
N ASP A 483 -4.19 30.34 11.78
CA ASP A 483 -4.85 30.20 10.48
C ASP A 483 -6.37 29.98 10.60
N ILE A 484 -6.81 29.30 11.66
CA ILE A 484 -8.24 29.06 11.93
C ILE A 484 -8.87 30.32 12.51
N ILE A 485 -8.21 30.95 13.48
CA ILE A 485 -8.67 32.20 14.10
C ILE A 485 -8.86 33.28 13.02
N SER A 486 -7.92 33.41 12.08
CA SER A 486 -7.98 34.43 11.04
C SER A 486 -9.23 34.30 10.16
N VAL A 487 -9.65 33.07 9.86
CA VAL A 487 -10.87 32.79 9.07
C VAL A 487 -12.12 32.93 9.91
N TYR A 488 -12.11 32.54 11.18
CA TYR A 488 -13.22 32.80 12.11
C TYR A 488 -13.56 34.29 12.15
N LEU A 489 -12.55 35.14 12.35
CA LEU A 489 -12.71 36.59 12.40
C LEU A 489 -13.22 37.17 11.08
N GLN A 490 -12.67 36.71 9.96
CA GLN A 490 -13.10 37.16 8.63
C GLN A 490 -14.56 36.76 8.34
N SER A 491 -14.93 35.53 8.67
CA SER A 491 -16.29 35.02 8.50
C SER A 491 -17.28 35.72 9.42
N ALA A 492 -16.90 36.01 10.66
CA ALA A 492 -17.73 36.79 11.58
C ALA A 492 -18.05 38.18 10.99
N LEU A 493 -17.05 38.86 10.41
CA LEU A 493 -17.29 40.15 9.75
C LEU A 493 -18.23 40.03 8.53
N LYS A 494 -18.08 38.98 7.71
CA LYS A 494 -18.98 38.73 6.56
C LYS A 494 -20.42 38.49 7.00
N ILE A 495 -20.62 37.68 8.05
CA ILE A 495 -21.94 37.37 8.60
C ILE A 495 -22.58 38.64 9.20
N PHE A 496 -21.80 39.41 9.97
CA PHE A 496 -22.27 40.67 10.53
C PHE A 496 -22.64 41.67 9.42
N GLY A 497 -21.79 41.84 8.40
CA GLY A 497 -22.08 42.72 7.27
C GLY A 497 -23.34 42.33 6.49
N TYR A 498 -23.56 41.02 6.31
CA TYR A 498 -24.79 40.52 5.69
C TYR A 498 -26.02 40.79 6.56
N TRP A 499 -25.96 40.47 7.85
CA TRP A 499 -27.04 40.71 8.80
C TRP A 499 -27.38 42.20 8.93
N ALA A 500 -26.37 43.07 9.02
CA ALA A 500 -26.54 44.52 9.07
C ALA A 500 -27.20 45.07 7.80
N ALA A 501 -26.80 44.58 6.62
CA ALA A 501 -27.44 44.95 5.36
C ALA A 501 -28.92 44.49 5.30
N GLU A 502 -29.21 43.28 5.77
CA GLU A 502 -30.58 42.74 5.82
C GLU A 502 -31.49 43.52 6.77
N ILE A 503 -30.94 44.01 7.89
CA ILE A 503 -31.64 44.91 8.83
C ILE A 503 -31.82 46.31 8.25
N ALA A 504 -30.80 46.85 7.57
CA ALA A 504 -30.88 48.16 6.94
C ALA A 504 -32.03 48.22 5.91
N ASP A 505 -32.21 47.17 5.11
CA ASP A 505 -33.32 47.06 4.16
C ASP A 505 -34.71 47.03 4.84
N ARG A 506 -34.79 46.63 6.12
CA ARG A 506 -36.04 46.49 6.90
C ARG A 506 -36.06 47.36 8.16
N TRP A 507 -35.35 48.49 8.11
CA TRP A 507 -35.04 49.30 9.29
C TRP A 507 -36.29 49.74 10.08
N ARG A 508 -36.18 49.62 11.40
CA ARG A 508 -37.11 50.12 12.43
C ARG A 508 -36.29 50.57 13.62
N ASP A 509 -36.75 51.60 14.34
CA ASP A 509 -36.00 52.18 15.47
C ASP A 509 -35.71 51.15 16.59
N ASP A 510 -36.58 50.14 16.76
CA ASP A 510 -36.39 49.04 17.72
C ASP A 510 -35.15 48.18 17.42
N PHE A 511 -34.64 48.17 16.19
CA PHE A 511 -33.44 47.40 15.82
C PHE A 511 -32.14 48.11 16.19
N LEU A 512 -32.18 49.41 16.52
CA LEU A 512 -30.98 50.16 16.89
C LEU A 512 -30.30 49.59 18.15
N ASP A 513 -31.11 49.25 19.16
CA ASP A 513 -30.60 48.68 20.41
C ASP A 513 -30.03 47.26 20.19
N GLU A 514 -30.65 46.48 19.30
CA GLU A 514 -30.17 45.15 18.95
C GLU A 514 -28.86 45.17 18.16
N VAL A 515 -28.71 46.11 17.21
CA VAL A 515 -27.45 46.33 16.47
C VAL A 515 -26.35 46.80 17.40
N LYS A 516 -26.63 47.75 18.32
CA LYS A 516 -25.65 48.20 19.31
C LYS A 516 -25.18 47.05 20.20
N ARG A 517 -26.11 46.22 20.70
CA ARG A 517 -25.80 45.06 21.54
C ARG A 517 -24.88 44.08 20.81
N GLN A 518 -25.18 43.75 19.55
CA GLN A 518 -24.34 42.85 18.75
C GLN A 518 -22.96 43.43 18.47
N VAL A 519 -22.86 44.73 18.15
CA VAL A 519 -21.56 45.41 17.96
C VAL A 519 -20.74 45.41 19.25
N GLU A 520 -21.36 45.66 20.40
CA GLU A 520 -20.68 45.59 21.71
C GLU A 520 -20.14 44.19 22.00
N VAL A 521 -20.91 43.13 21.73
CA VAL A 521 -20.45 41.74 21.87
C VAL A 521 -19.24 41.49 20.97
N ILE A 522 -19.32 41.84 19.68
CA ILE A 522 -18.22 41.66 18.73
C ILE A 522 -16.96 42.40 19.19
N VAL A 523 -17.08 43.68 19.56
CA VAL A 523 -15.95 44.50 20.01
C VAL A 523 -15.34 43.95 21.30
N SER A 524 -16.17 43.47 22.23
CA SER A 524 -15.70 42.88 23.49
C SER A 524 -14.93 41.58 23.26
N SER A 525 -15.45 40.67 22.43
CA SER A 525 -14.80 39.40 22.09
C SER A 525 -13.49 39.61 21.32
N LEU A 526 -13.42 40.63 20.45
CA LEU A 526 -12.20 40.98 19.72
C LEU A 526 -11.09 41.49 20.65
N GLY A 527 -11.44 42.04 21.82
CA GLY A 527 -10.49 42.59 22.79
C GLY A 527 -9.42 41.59 23.23
N GLU A 528 -9.77 40.30 23.32
CA GLU A 528 -8.85 39.22 23.69
C GLU A 528 -7.82 38.93 22.59
N PHE A 529 -8.20 39.07 21.32
CA PHE A 529 -7.34 38.78 20.17
C PHE A 529 -6.41 39.96 19.77
N ILE A 530 -6.62 41.18 20.30
CA ILE A 530 -5.77 42.36 20.00
C ILE A 530 -4.31 42.15 20.40
N ARG A 531 -4.07 41.31 21.43
CA ARG A 531 -2.72 41.01 21.97
C ARG A 531 -2.17 39.66 21.50
N HIS A 532 -2.81 39.01 20.52
CA HIS A 532 -2.40 37.72 20.02
C HIS A 532 -0.97 37.77 19.44
N SER A 533 -0.17 36.71 19.57
CA SER A 533 1.23 36.71 19.10
C SER A 533 1.38 36.76 17.58
N ASP A 534 0.37 36.28 16.85
CA ASP A 534 0.33 36.23 15.40
C ASP A 534 -0.06 37.57 14.75
N ILE A 535 0.71 37.99 13.74
CA ILE A 535 0.55 39.28 13.04
C ILE A 535 -0.74 39.30 12.21
N GLU A 536 -1.07 38.21 11.51
CA GLU A 536 -2.25 38.17 10.64
C GLU A 536 -3.54 38.26 11.46
N VAL A 537 -3.59 37.57 12.61
CA VAL A 537 -4.68 37.71 13.56
C VAL A 537 -4.78 39.15 14.06
N GLN A 538 -3.67 39.78 14.48
CA GLN A 538 -3.68 41.17 14.95
C GLN A 538 -4.19 42.17 13.90
N GLU A 539 -3.74 42.03 12.64
CA GLU A 539 -4.17 42.91 11.55
C GLU A 539 -5.66 42.77 11.26
N ARG A 540 -6.17 41.53 11.20
CA ARG A 540 -7.59 41.26 10.98
C ARG A 540 -8.46 41.78 12.13
N VAL A 541 -8.06 41.56 13.38
CA VAL A 541 -8.77 42.07 14.57
C VAL A 541 -8.84 43.59 14.56
N ARG A 542 -7.79 44.30 14.15
CA ARG A 542 -7.79 45.77 14.11
C ARG A 542 -8.67 46.33 12.99
N ALA A 543 -8.82 45.60 11.88
CA ALA A 543 -9.66 45.99 10.76
C ALA A 543 -11.17 45.82 11.04
N VAL A 544 -11.56 44.84 11.86
CA VAL A 544 -12.97 44.50 12.11
C VAL A 544 -13.76 45.65 12.80
N PRO A 545 -13.30 46.28 13.91
CA PRO A 545 -14.02 47.38 14.55
C PRO A 545 -14.20 48.60 13.64
N ILE A 546 -13.18 48.90 12.83
CA ILE A 546 -13.23 50.01 11.87
C ILE A 546 -14.32 49.75 10.82
N ASN A 547 -14.39 48.52 10.31
CA ASN A 547 -15.40 48.12 9.34
C ASN A 547 -16.80 48.03 9.96
N CYS A 548 -16.95 47.51 11.19
CA CYS A 548 -18.26 47.48 11.87
C CYS A 548 -18.79 48.88 12.15
N CYS A 549 -17.95 49.81 12.59
CA CYS A 549 -18.34 51.21 12.75
C CYS A 549 -18.71 51.86 11.41
N TRP A 550 -17.99 51.55 10.33
CA TRP A 550 -18.33 52.01 8.97
C TRP A 550 -19.63 51.43 8.43
N ILE A 551 -19.96 50.17 8.75
CA ILE A 551 -21.20 49.51 8.32
C ILE A 551 -22.42 50.04 9.10
N CYS A 552 -22.23 50.50 10.34
CA CYS A 552 -23.29 51.05 11.17
C CYS A 552 -23.57 52.56 10.95
N CYS A 553 -22.63 53.30 10.34
CA CYS A 553 -22.82 54.70 9.93
C CYS A 553 -23.43 54.78 8.53
#